data_AF-A0AAD5MPN9-F1
#
_entry.id   AF-A0AAD5MPN9-F1
#
_cell.length_a   1.000
_cell.length_b   1.000
_cell.length_c   1.000
_cell.angle_alpha   90.00
_cell.angle_beta   90.00
_cell.angle_gamma   90.00
#
_symmetry.space_group_name_H-M   'P 1'
#
loop_
_entity.id
_entity.type
_entity.pdbx_description
1 polymer ?
#
loop_
_entity_poly.entity_id
_entity_poly.type
_entity_poly.pdbx_seq_one_letter_code
_entity_poly.pdbx_strand_id
1 'polypeptide(L)'
;MGQFPSLHGRGKERKANATTSASFVEIDRAPPVPRSRHDHFMSMYSEIMKRKGIIPDVFLVYEKPSTQYVDEDGDVAHEFYAEKESTNGQPRRLHRILNNLRPKGKERYPIPRLSSDVPVVMWEVGQET
;
A
#
# COMPACT_ATOMS: atom_id res chain seq x y z
N MET A 1 23.52 17.25 -41.41
CA MET A 1 22.99 17.17 -40.03
C MET A 1 23.62 18.33 -39.25
N GLY A 2 23.25 19.59 -39.44
CA GLY A 2 21.93 20.18 -39.19
C GLY A 2 22.13 21.24 -38.10
N GLN A 3 22.69 22.39 -38.49
CA GLN A 3 22.95 23.56 -37.65
C GLN A 3 21.63 24.20 -37.22
N PHE A 4 21.49 24.59 -35.95
CA PHE A 4 20.39 25.44 -35.49
C PHE A 4 20.86 26.90 -35.45
N PRO A 5 20.19 27.85 -36.13
CA PRO A 5 20.56 29.25 -36.07
C PRO A 5 19.97 29.95 -34.84
N SER A 6 20.79 30.81 -34.27
CA SER A 6 20.45 31.91 -33.34
C SER A 6 19.62 32.97 -34.05
N LEU A 7 18.60 33.50 -33.38
CA LEU A 7 17.96 34.78 -33.74
C LEU A 7 17.73 35.61 -32.48
N HIS A 8 18.45 36.72 -32.42
CA HIS A 8 18.14 37.88 -31.59
C HIS A 8 16.96 38.65 -32.21
N GLY A 9 15.99 39.05 -31.38
CA GLY A 9 15.02 40.08 -31.70
C GLY A 9 14.88 41.04 -30.51
N ARG A 10 15.49 42.22 -30.61
CA ARG A 10 15.25 43.36 -29.70
C ARG A 10 13.94 44.04 -30.08
N GLY A 11 13.12 44.39 -29.09
CA GLY A 11 11.98 45.30 -29.24
C GLY A 11 11.54 45.85 -27.88
N LYS A 12 11.53 47.18 -27.75
CA LYS A 12 11.41 47.99 -26.53
C LYS A 12 9.99 48.05 -25.92
N GLU A 13 9.98 48.19 -24.59
CA GLU A 13 9.12 48.95 -23.67
C GLU A 13 7.73 49.46 -24.11
N ARG A 14 6.74 49.26 -23.23
CA ARG A 14 5.84 50.31 -22.69
C ARG A 14 5.11 49.86 -21.43
N LYS A 15 5.17 50.68 -20.37
CA LYS A 15 4.47 50.56 -19.08
C LYS A 15 2.96 50.80 -19.23
N ALA A 16 2.15 50.10 -18.44
CA ALA A 16 0.94 50.66 -17.82
C ALA A 16 0.56 49.84 -16.58
N ASN A 17 0.47 50.53 -15.44
CA ASN A 17 -0.05 50.02 -14.18
C ASN A 17 -1.55 49.74 -14.29
N ALA A 18 -2.01 48.63 -13.73
CA ALA A 18 -3.39 48.50 -13.26
C ALA A 18 -3.41 47.61 -12.02
N THR A 19 -3.43 48.27 -10.87
CA THR A 19 -3.90 47.74 -9.60
C THR A 19 -5.29 47.14 -9.80
N THR A 20 -5.45 45.85 -9.55
CA THR A 20 -6.76 45.27 -9.22
C THR A 20 -6.52 44.28 -8.09
N SER A 21 -6.72 44.80 -6.89
CA SER A 21 -6.91 44.05 -5.66
C SER A 21 -8.10 43.09 -5.83
N ALA A 22 -7.82 41.86 -6.19
CA ALA A 22 -8.74 40.75 -5.96
C ALA A 22 -8.42 40.21 -4.57
N SER A 23 -9.19 40.68 -3.59
CA SER A 23 -9.27 40.07 -2.27
C SER A 23 -9.63 38.58 -2.45
N PHE A 24 -8.66 37.70 -2.23
CA PHE A 24 -8.92 36.29 -2.06
C PHE A 24 -9.70 36.15 -0.75
N VAL A 25 -11.01 35.93 -0.86
CA VAL A 25 -11.84 35.58 0.29
C VAL A 25 -11.32 34.23 0.75
N GLU A 26 -10.63 34.24 1.89
CA GLU A 26 -10.34 33.07 2.68
C GLU A 26 -11.69 32.49 3.09
N ILE A 27 -12.23 31.61 2.25
CA ILE A 27 -13.37 30.79 2.60
C ILE A 27 -12.88 29.97 3.78
N ASP A 28 -13.36 30.31 4.98
CA ASP A 28 -13.31 29.49 6.17
C ASP A 28 -13.67 28.06 5.75
N ARG A 29 -12.65 27.25 5.45
CA ARG A 29 -12.82 25.85 5.12
C ARG A 29 -13.14 25.19 6.44
N ALA A 30 -14.43 25.22 6.79
CA ALA A 30 -14.99 24.35 7.79
C ALA A 30 -14.40 22.94 7.52
N PRO A 31 -13.87 22.28 8.56
CA PRO A 31 -13.26 20.96 8.39
C PRO A 31 -14.25 20.07 7.64
N PRO A 32 -13.80 19.28 6.64
CA PRO A 32 -14.70 18.49 5.83
C PRO A 32 -15.55 17.61 6.75
N VAL A 33 -16.85 17.89 6.78
CA VAL A 33 -17.79 17.11 7.59
C VAL A 33 -17.78 15.69 7.04
N PRO A 34 -17.40 14.67 7.83
CA PRO A 34 -17.27 13.33 7.33
C PRO A 34 -18.63 12.81 6.89
N ARG A 35 -18.75 12.46 5.61
CA ARG A 35 -20.00 12.04 4.98
C ARG A 35 -20.40 10.61 5.39
N SER A 36 -19.41 9.81 5.81
CA SER A 36 -19.58 8.45 6.30
C SER A 36 -18.97 8.29 7.70
N ARG A 37 -19.53 7.36 8.50
CA ARG A 37 -18.94 6.91 9.77
C ARG A 37 -17.50 6.43 9.58
N HIS A 38 -17.21 5.80 8.43
CA HIS A 38 -15.86 5.35 8.09
C HIS A 38 -14.88 6.53 7.95
N ASP A 39 -15.27 7.58 7.23
CA ASP A 39 -14.44 8.77 7.02
C ASP A 39 -14.17 9.50 8.34
N HIS A 40 -15.18 9.60 9.20
CA HIS A 40 -15.04 10.20 10.53
C HIS A 40 -14.01 9.43 11.35
N PHE A 41 -14.13 8.10 11.37
CA PHE A 41 -13.23 7.21 12.06
C PHE A 41 -11.80 7.36 11.54
N MET A 42 -11.59 7.33 10.22
CA MET A 42 -10.29 7.55 9.58
C MET A 42 -9.67 8.89 9.94
N SER A 43 -10.44 9.98 9.91
CA SER A 43 -9.96 11.32 10.28
C SER A 43 -9.46 11.40 11.73
N MET A 44 -10.18 10.75 12.66
CA MET A 44 -9.81 10.70 14.07
C MET A 44 -8.46 10.00 14.25
N TYR A 45 -8.21 8.90 13.54
CA TYR A 45 -6.94 8.19 13.63
C TYR A 45 -5.80 8.89 12.93
N SER A 46 -6.03 9.55 11.79
CA SER A 46 -5.01 10.40 11.15
C SER A 46 -4.55 11.51 12.08
N GLU A 47 -5.47 12.13 12.83
CA GLU A 47 -5.14 13.15 13.82
C GLU A 47 -4.30 12.58 14.98
N ILE A 48 -4.66 11.39 15.47
CA ILE A 48 -3.90 10.70 16.51
C ILE A 48 -2.47 10.37 16.03
N MET A 49 -2.32 9.87 14.80
CA MET A 49 -1.02 9.57 14.20
C MET A 49 -0.16 10.83 14.09
N LYS A 50 -0.73 11.95 13.59
CA LYS A 50 -0.01 13.23 13.45
C LYS A 50 0.46 13.79 14.79
N ARG A 51 -0.39 13.72 15.84
CA ARG A 51 -0.06 14.30 17.14
C ARG A 51 0.88 13.45 17.99
N LYS A 52 0.70 12.13 17.98
CA LYS A 52 1.42 11.22 18.89
C LYS A 52 2.57 10.48 18.22
N GLY A 53 2.62 10.42 16.89
CA GLY A 53 3.62 9.63 16.16
C GLY A 53 3.49 8.12 16.36
N ILE A 54 2.36 7.65 16.89
CA ILE A 54 2.07 6.24 17.14
C ILE A 54 1.02 5.78 16.14
N ILE A 55 1.24 4.61 15.53
CA ILE A 55 0.28 3.95 14.65
C ILE A 55 -0.78 3.25 15.51
N PRO A 56 -2.06 3.64 15.42
CA PRO A 56 -3.15 2.97 16.10
C PRO A 56 -3.27 1.48 15.75
N ASP A 57 -3.65 0.68 16.73
CA ASP A 57 -3.78 -0.79 16.62
C ASP A 57 -4.76 -1.22 15.51
N VAL A 58 -5.77 -0.39 15.22
CA VAL A 58 -6.76 -0.63 14.17
C VAL A 58 -6.14 -0.72 12.76
N PHE A 59 -4.91 -0.23 12.58
CA PHE A 59 -4.19 -0.35 11.31
C PHE A 59 -3.26 -1.56 11.26
N LEU A 60 -3.13 -2.31 12.35
CA LEU A 60 -2.18 -3.39 12.48
C LEU A 60 -2.85 -4.76 12.25
N VAL A 61 -2.19 -5.59 11.47
CA VAL A 61 -2.56 -6.98 11.19
C VAL A 61 -1.55 -7.87 11.89
N TYR A 62 -2.06 -8.68 12.81
CA TYR A 62 -1.25 -9.58 13.64
C TYR A 62 -1.15 -10.99 13.06
N GLU A 63 -2.11 -11.38 12.24
CA GLU A 63 -2.23 -12.74 11.71
C GLU A 63 -2.63 -12.70 10.24
N LYS A 64 -2.15 -13.67 9.48
CA LYS A 64 -2.59 -13.93 8.10
C LYS A 64 -3.08 -15.36 7.94
N PRO A 65 -3.96 -15.63 6.97
CA PRO A 65 -4.14 -16.98 6.48
C PRO A 65 -2.81 -17.56 6.00
N SER A 66 -2.48 -18.77 6.44
CA SER A 66 -1.29 -19.49 5.97
C SER A 66 -1.59 -20.17 4.64
N THR A 67 -0.58 -20.20 3.78
CA THR A 67 -0.56 -20.96 2.52
C THR A 67 0.00 -22.37 2.71
N GLN A 68 0.28 -22.77 3.95
CA GLN A 68 0.84 -24.06 4.30
C GLN A 68 -0.24 -25.07 4.67
N TYR A 69 0.11 -26.33 4.48
CA TYR A 69 -0.68 -27.49 4.82
C TYR A 69 0.11 -28.41 5.77
N VAL A 70 -0.64 -29.20 6.53
CA VAL A 70 -0.15 -30.24 7.43
C VAL A 70 -0.59 -31.59 6.85
N ASP A 71 0.35 -32.51 6.66
CA ASP A 71 0.03 -33.86 6.20
C ASP A 71 -0.39 -34.80 7.34
N GLU A 72 -0.45 -36.11 7.06
CA GLU A 72 -0.84 -37.14 8.02
C GLU A 72 0.22 -37.36 9.11
N ASP A 73 1.49 -37.13 8.79
CA ASP A 73 2.62 -37.30 9.70
C ASP A 73 2.87 -36.05 10.56
N GLY A 74 2.23 -34.93 10.21
CA GLY A 74 2.33 -33.66 10.93
C GLY A 74 3.38 -32.71 10.35
N ASP A 75 3.96 -33.05 9.21
CA ASP A 75 4.89 -32.19 8.51
C ASP A 75 4.17 -30.97 7.93
N VAL A 76 4.87 -29.84 7.88
CA VAL A 76 4.30 -28.55 7.43
C VAL A 76 5.02 -28.06 6.19
N ALA A 77 4.30 -27.94 5.09
CA ALA A 77 4.85 -27.45 3.83
C ALA A 77 3.83 -26.66 3.00
N HIS A 78 4.31 -25.95 1.99
CA HIS A 78 3.44 -25.33 0.99
C HIS A 78 2.89 -26.35 0.00
N GLU A 79 3.67 -27.39 -0.28
CA GLU A 79 3.36 -28.45 -1.23
C GLU A 79 3.99 -29.76 -0.76
N PHE A 80 3.29 -30.87 -0.98
CA PHE A 80 3.77 -32.21 -0.65
C PHE A 80 3.92 -33.01 -1.93
N TYR A 81 4.94 -33.87 -1.99
CA TYR A 81 5.22 -34.72 -3.14
C TYR A 81 5.51 -36.14 -2.66
N ALA A 82 4.90 -37.13 -3.32
CA ALA A 82 5.20 -38.55 -3.11
C ALA A 82 5.86 -39.12 -4.36
N GLU A 83 6.81 -40.03 -4.14
CA GLU A 83 7.33 -40.85 -5.22
C GLU A 83 6.26 -41.86 -5.66
N LYS A 84 5.98 -41.88 -6.96
CA LYS A 84 5.15 -42.95 -7.54
C LYS A 84 6.05 -44.09 -7.96
N GLU A 85 5.66 -45.30 -7.59
CA GLU A 85 6.37 -46.52 -8.00
C GLU A 85 6.50 -46.58 -9.52
N SER A 86 7.70 -46.97 -9.96
CA SER A 86 7.94 -47.25 -11.37
C SER A 86 7.12 -48.46 -11.77
N THR A 87 6.13 -48.26 -12.63
CA THR A 87 5.48 -49.36 -13.33
C THR A 87 6.26 -49.60 -14.62
N ASN A 88 6.71 -50.83 -14.84
CA ASN A 88 7.30 -51.30 -16.11
C ASN A 88 8.57 -50.55 -16.57
N GLY A 89 9.56 -50.37 -15.67
CA GLY A 89 10.89 -49.88 -16.03
C GLY A 89 10.97 -48.37 -16.35
N GLN A 90 9.89 -47.63 -16.10
CA GLN A 90 9.90 -46.17 -16.22
C GLN A 90 10.71 -45.53 -15.08
N PRO A 91 11.31 -44.34 -15.27
CA PRO A 91 11.95 -43.65 -14.16
C PRO A 91 10.90 -43.26 -13.12
N ARG A 92 11.25 -43.42 -11.83
CA ARG A 92 10.44 -42.94 -10.72
C ARG A 92 10.25 -41.42 -10.82
N ARG A 93 9.06 -40.95 -10.48
CA ARG A 93 8.70 -39.53 -10.55
C ARG A 93 7.98 -39.11 -9.28
N LEU A 94 8.26 -37.88 -8.86
CA LEU A 94 7.52 -37.23 -7.80
C LEU A 94 6.19 -36.67 -8.35
N HIS A 95 5.12 -36.93 -7.63
CA HIS A 95 3.80 -36.40 -7.91
C HIS A 95 3.32 -35.55 -6.74
N ARG A 96 2.74 -34.39 -7.05
CA ARG A 96 2.16 -33.52 -6.03
C ARG A 96 0.96 -34.21 -5.37
N ILE A 97 0.97 -34.23 -4.05
CA ILE A 97 -0.11 -34.72 -3.20
C ILE A 97 -1.06 -33.56 -2.92
N LEU A 98 -2.35 -33.80 -3.06
CA LEU A 98 -3.42 -32.82 -2.78
C LEU A 98 -4.48 -33.34 -1.81
N ASN A 99 -4.54 -34.65 -1.61
CA ASN A 99 -5.47 -35.34 -0.72
C ASN A 99 -4.94 -35.40 0.72
N ASN A 100 -5.86 -35.48 1.67
CA ASN A 100 -5.58 -35.65 3.11
C ASN A 100 -4.69 -34.57 3.75
N LEU A 101 -4.48 -33.45 3.06
CA LEU A 101 -3.78 -32.29 3.59
C LEU A 101 -4.75 -31.40 4.38
N ARG A 102 -4.38 -31.05 5.62
CA ARG A 102 -5.14 -30.10 6.44
C ARG A 102 -4.53 -28.71 6.31
N PRO A 103 -5.32 -27.65 6.09
CA PRO A 103 -4.78 -26.30 6.08
C PRO A 103 -4.22 -25.95 7.47
N LYS A 104 -3.03 -25.33 7.54
CA LYS A 104 -2.42 -24.91 8.80
C LYS A 104 -3.27 -23.88 9.56
N GLY A 105 -4.11 -23.13 8.85
CA GLY A 105 -4.97 -22.11 9.43
C GLY A 105 -4.31 -20.73 9.39
N LYS A 106 -4.35 -20.00 10.51
CA LYS A 106 -3.74 -18.66 10.62
C LYS A 106 -2.32 -18.73 11.16
N GLU A 107 -1.48 -17.83 10.69
CA GLU A 107 -0.10 -17.68 11.13
C GLU A 107 0.12 -16.26 11.65
N ARG A 108 0.68 -16.16 12.86
CA ARG A 108 0.98 -14.89 13.51
C ARG A 108 2.26 -14.29 12.92
N TYR A 109 2.23 -12.99 12.63
CA TYR A 109 3.43 -12.28 12.24
C TYR A 109 4.33 -12.04 13.46
N PRO A 110 5.66 -12.19 13.32
CA PRO A 110 6.61 -11.78 14.36
C PRO A 110 6.54 -10.28 14.66
N ILE A 111 6.28 -9.49 13.62
CA ILE A 111 6.10 -8.03 13.69
C ILE A 111 4.77 -7.70 13.00
N PRO A 112 3.84 -6.98 13.66
CA PRO A 112 2.55 -6.61 13.06
C PRO A 112 2.74 -5.82 11.77
N ARG A 113 1.87 -6.06 10.79
CA ARG A 113 1.92 -5.41 9.47
C ARG A 113 0.83 -4.37 9.34
N LEU A 114 0.99 -3.42 8.42
CA LEU A 114 -0.09 -2.48 8.09
C LEU A 114 -1.19 -3.19 7.29
N SER A 115 -2.43 -2.86 7.60
CA SER A 115 -3.60 -3.29 6.82
C SER A 115 -3.56 -2.68 5.42
N SER A 116 -3.76 -3.52 4.40
CA SER A 116 -3.83 -3.09 3.00
C SER A 116 -5.07 -2.26 2.69
N ASP A 117 -6.11 -2.41 3.50
CA ASP A 117 -7.44 -1.85 3.22
C ASP A 117 -7.57 -0.42 3.73
N VAL A 118 -6.52 0.10 4.37
CA VAL A 118 -6.52 1.43 4.97
C VAL A 118 -5.52 2.32 4.24
N PRO A 119 -5.97 3.40 3.59
CA PRO A 119 -5.09 4.36 2.94
C PRO A 119 -4.39 5.25 4.00
N VAL A 120 -3.23 4.83 4.48
CA VAL A 120 -2.40 5.59 5.43
C VAL A 120 -1.22 6.24 4.70
N VAL A 121 -1.08 7.57 4.85
CA VAL A 121 0.11 8.30 4.42
C VAL A 121 1.15 8.22 5.53
N MET A 122 2.24 7.50 5.27
CA MET A 122 3.33 7.28 6.25
C MET A 122 4.32 8.46 6.30
N TRP A 123 4.46 9.19 5.19
CA TRP A 123 5.37 10.31 5.06
C TRP A 123 4.83 11.32 4.06
N GLU A 124 4.93 12.60 4.40
CA GLU A 124 4.57 13.73 3.55
C GLU A 124 5.71 14.75 3.58
N VAL A 125 6.03 15.33 2.43
CA VAL A 125 7.06 16.39 2.34
C VAL A 125 6.35 17.73 2.49
N GLY A 126 6.74 18.51 3.51
CA GLY A 126 6.27 19.88 3.66
C GLY A 126 6.81 20.75 2.51
N GLN A 127 5.91 21.45 1.83
CA GLN A 127 6.30 22.53 0.93
C GLN A 127 6.57 23.75 1.81
N GLU A 128 7.84 24.11 2.01
CA GLU A 128 8.18 25.43 2.56
C GLU A 128 7.74 26.48 1.55
N THR A 129 6.83 27.37 1.97
CA THR A 129 6.30 28.47 1.15
C THR A 129 6.86 29.80 1.65
#